data_AF-A0A2V6AXQ0-F1
#
_entry.id   AF-A0A2V6AXQ0-F1
#
_cell.length_a   1.000
_cell.length_b   1.000
_cell.length_c   1.000
_cell.angle_alpha   90.00
_cell.angle_beta   90.00
_cell.angle_gamma   90.00
#
_symmetry.space_group_name_H-M   'P 1'
#
loop_
_entity.id
_entity.type
_entity.pdbx_description
1 polymer ?
#
loop_
_entity_poly.entity_id
_entity_poly.type
_entity_poly.pdbx_seq_one_letter_code
_entity_poly.pdbx_strand_id
1 'polypeptide(L)'
;MKRAIWAANQLRSKPYRFGGGHGSFYDSGYDCSGTVSYALGGAGLISSPMSSSDFRRYGERGQGRWITVYARNGHTFAVIAGLRLDTTPGDSPRYRWAPRWQTRARGPSGFEARHPVGL
;
A
#
# COMPACT_ATOMS: atom_id res chain seq x y z
N MET A 1 -0.85 8.17 11.83
CA MET A 1 0.41 8.19 11.06
C MET A 1 1.46 7.17 11.53
N LYS A 2 2.02 7.32 12.75
CA LYS A 2 3.09 6.43 13.27
C LYS A 2 2.75 4.93 13.19
N ARG A 3 1.49 4.57 13.44
CA ARG A 3 0.98 3.19 13.33
C ARG A 3 1.07 2.60 11.92
N ALA A 4 0.82 3.40 10.88
CA ALA A 4 0.92 2.96 9.48
C ALA A 4 2.36 2.58 9.12
N ILE A 5 3.30 3.43 9.52
CA ILE A 5 4.74 3.22 9.32
C ILE A 5 5.20 1.98 10.08
N TRP A 6 4.79 1.84 11.35
CA TRP A 6 5.12 0.68 12.17
C TRP A 6 4.61 -0.63 11.56
N ALA A 7 3.35 -0.65 11.09
CA ALA A 7 2.77 -1.82 10.43
C ALA A 7 3.51 -2.15 9.13
N ALA A 8 3.72 -1.17 8.25
CA ALA A 8 4.46 -1.38 7.00
C ALA A 8 5.90 -1.87 7.22
N ASN A 9 6.55 -1.49 8.33
CA ASN A 9 7.88 -2.02 8.68
C ASN A 9 7.87 -3.53 8.98
N GLN A 10 6.76 -4.10 9.48
CA GLN A 10 6.62 -5.54 9.72
C GLN A 10 6.59 -6.35 8.41
N LEU A 11 6.22 -5.72 7.29
CA LEU A 11 6.12 -6.39 5.99
C LEU A 11 7.48 -6.57 5.29
N ARG A 12 8.54 -5.90 5.75
CA ARG A 12 9.86 -5.92 5.08
C ARG A 12 10.47 -7.32 4.97
N SER A 13 10.12 -8.23 5.86
CA SER A 13 10.58 -9.63 5.86
C SER A 13 9.62 -10.60 5.17
N LYS A 14 8.48 -10.10 4.67
CA LYS A 14 7.43 -10.94 4.09
C LYS A 14 7.60 -11.08 2.56
N PRO A 15 7.38 -12.28 2.00
CA PRO A 15 7.39 -12.47 0.55
C PRO A 15 6.15 -11.87 -0.11
N TYR A 16 6.26 -11.59 -1.41
CA TYR A 16 5.08 -11.35 -2.24
C TYR A 16 4.32 -12.65 -2.47
N ARG A 17 3.00 -12.59 -2.31
CA ARG A 17 2.10 -13.71 -2.64
C ARG A 17 0.85 -13.14 -3.27
N PHE A 18 0.53 -13.56 -4.50
CA PHE A 18 -0.70 -13.13 -5.18
C PHE A 18 -1.93 -13.54 -4.36
N GLY A 19 -2.83 -12.59 -4.09
CA GLY A 19 -3.99 -12.78 -3.20
C GLY A 19 -3.65 -12.79 -1.70
N GLY A 20 -2.38 -12.61 -1.34
CA GLY A 20 -1.93 -12.64 0.05
C GLY A 20 -2.41 -11.41 0.84
N GLY A 21 -2.92 -11.63 2.04
CA GLY A 21 -3.42 -10.57 2.93
C GLY A 21 -4.86 -10.12 2.64
N HIS A 22 -5.60 -10.84 1.80
CA HIS A 22 -7.02 -10.53 1.48
C HIS A 22 -8.03 -11.25 2.39
N GLY A 23 -7.72 -12.46 2.86
CA GLY A 23 -8.59 -13.20 3.79
C GLY A 23 -8.51 -12.66 5.23
N SER A 24 -7.35 -12.13 5.62
CA SER A 24 -7.16 -11.40 6.86
C SER A 24 -5.94 -10.47 6.73
N PHE A 25 -5.80 -9.49 7.63
CA PHE A 25 -4.59 -8.68 7.68
C PHE A 25 -3.34 -9.52 7.98
N TYR A 26 -3.46 -10.65 8.68
CA TYR A 26 -2.30 -11.49 9.02
C TYR A 26 -2.16 -12.63 8.02
N ASP A 27 -1.08 -12.59 7.25
CA ASP A 27 -0.75 -13.63 6.27
C ASP A 27 0.77 -13.89 6.23
N SER A 28 1.11 -15.04 5.68
CA SER A 28 2.44 -15.51 5.32
C SER A 28 3.11 -14.67 4.22
N GLY A 29 2.34 -14.01 3.36
CA GLY A 29 2.83 -13.15 2.27
C GLY A 29 1.75 -12.20 1.78
N TYR A 30 2.15 -11.15 1.07
CA TYR A 30 1.25 -10.04 0.73
C TYR A 30 1.39 -9.63 -0.73
N ASP A 31 0.28 -9.40 -1.42
CA ASP A 31 0.30 -8.75 -2.72
C ASP A 31 0.30 -7.22 -2.59
N CYS A 32 0.14 -6.51 -3.71
CA CYS A 32 0.12 -5.04 -3.73
C CYS A 32 -1.01 -4.46 -2.86
N SER A 33 -2.22 -5.00 -2.96
CA SER A 33 -3.39 -4.54 -2.20
C SER A 33 -3.38 -5.01 -0.76
N GLY A 34 -2.95 -6.24 -0.49
CA GLY A 34 -2.73 -6.76 0.85
C GLY A 34 -1.67 -5.96 1.61
N THR A 35 -0.60 -5.53 0.94
CA THR A 35 0.44 -4.68 1.53
C THR A 35 -0.10 -3.33 1.97
N VAL A 36 -0.82 -2.63 1.09
CA VAL A 36 -1.44 -1.34 1.42
C VAL A 36 -2.50 -1.52 2.52
N SER A 37 -3.31 -2.57 2.41
CA SER A 37 -4.34 -2.91 3.40
C SER A 37 -3.74 -3.13 4.79
N TYR A 38 -2.65 -3.87 4.89
CA TYR A 38 -1.98 -4.11 6.17
C TYR A 38 -1.49 -2.83 6.83
N ALA A 39 -0.87 -1.94 6.07
CA ALA A 39 -0.39 -0.66 6.58
C ALA A 39 -1.53 0.24 7.06
N LEU A 40 -2.63 0.32 6.29
CA LEU A 40 -3.81 1.12 6.65
C LEU A 40 -4.59 0.50 7.82
N GLY A 41 -4.75 -0.83 7.84
CA GLY A 41 -5.41 -1.57 8.90
C GLY A 41 -4.65 -1.44 10.23
N GLY A 42 -3.32 -1.55 10.21
CA GLY A 42 -2.49 -1.27 11.38
C GLY A 42 -2.60 0.17 11.90
N ALA A 43 -2.97 1.11 11.03
CA ALA A 43 -3.27 2.49 11.39
C ALA A 43 -4.72 2.72 11.86
N GLY A 44 -5.60 1.72 11.75
CA GLY A 44 -7.03 1.83 12.03
C GLY A 44 -7.81 2.62 10.98
N LEU A 45 -7.28 2.74 9.75
CA LEU A 45 -7.87 3.54 8.67
C LEU A 45 -8.82 2.74 7.77
N ILE A 46 -8.77 1.41 7.88
CA ILE A 46 -9.70 0.46 7.27
C ILE A 46 -9.96 -0.67 8.26
N SER A 47 -11.14 -1.26 8.21
CA SER A 47 -11.57 -2.37 9.07
C SER A 47 -11.38 -3.75 8.43
N SER A 48 -11.26 -3.82 7.10
CA SER A 48 -11.05 -5.05 6.35
C SER A 48 -10.06 -4.85 5.20
N PRO A 49 -9.37 -5.93 4.74
CA PRO A 49 -8.54 -5.85 3.55
C PRO A 49 -9.34 -5.46 2.31
N MET A 50 -8.75 -4.64 1.45
CA MET A 50 -9.36 -4.12 0.23
C MET A 50 -8.56 -4.52 -1.00
N SER A 51 -9.24 -4.73 -2.14
CA SER A 51 -8.56 -4.94 -3.41
C SER A 51 -8.04 -3.66 -4.05
N SER A 52 -7.16 -3.78 -5.05
CA SER A 52 -6.71 -2.62 -5.83
C SER A 52 -7.88 -1.87 -6.49
N SER A 53 -8.94 -2.59 -6.85
CA SER A 53 -10.15 -2.00 -7.44
C SER A 53 -10.98 -1.26 -6.39
N ASP A 54 -11.11 -1.82 -5.18
CA ASP A 54 -11.83 -1.17 -4.08
C ASP A 54 -11.12 0.09 -3.61
N PHE A 55 -9.78 0.07 -3.60
CA PHE A 55 -8.98 1.26 -3.29
C PHE A 55 -9.24 2.42 -4.23
N ARG A 56 -9.73 2.19 -5.45
CA ARG A 56 -10.15 3.28 -6.35
C ARG A 56 -11.37 4.04 -5.82
N ARG A 57 -12.10 3.51 -4.84
CA ARG A 57 -13.25 4.17 -4.19
C ARG A 57 -12.98 4.48 -2.71
N TYR A 58 -11.76 4.25 -2.24
CA TYR A 58 -11.37 4.50 -0.86
C TYR A 58 -11.27 6.00 -0.57
N GLY A 59 -11.86 6.44 0.54
CA GLY A 59 -11.75 7.81 1.03
C GLY A 59 -12.07 8.88 -0.02
N GLU A 60 -11.32 9.98 0.02
CA GLU A 60 -11.50 11.11 -0.89
C GLU A 60 -10.54 11.07 -2.09
N ARG A 61 -10.93 11.75 -3.16
CA ARG A 61 -10.11 11.89 -4.38
C ARG A 61 -8.94 12.83 -4.14
N GLY A 62 -7.79 12.53 -4.71
CA GLY A 62 -6.61 13.38 -4.71
C GLY A 62 -5.54 12.94 -3.72
N GLN A 63 -4.46 13.72 -3.69
CA GLN A 63 -3.32 13.47 -2.80
C GLN A 63 -3.67 13.92 -1.38
N GLY A 64 -3.47 13.03 -0.42
CA GLY A 64 -3.58 13.35 1.00
C GLY A 64 -2.29 13.94 1.54
N ARG A 65 -2.37 14.64 2.67
CA ARG A 65 -1.23 15.32 3.29
C ARG A 65 -0.17 14.35 3.81
N TRP A 66 -0.63 13.24 4.39
CA TRP A 66 0.25 12.25 5.02
C TRP A 66 0.23 10.90 4.32
N ILE A 67 -0.94 10.49 3.85
CA ILE A 67 -1.16 9.19 3.24
C ILE A 67 -1.87 9.41 1.91
N THR A 68 -1.30 8.89 0.84
CA THR A 68 -1.95 8.81 -0.47
C THR A 68 -1.85 7.39 -0.98
N VAL A 69 -2.98 6.75 -1.24
CA VAL A 69 -3.11 5.49 -1.94
C VAL A 69 -3.25 5.78 -3.44
N TYR A 70 -2.43 5.14 -4.25
CA TYR A 70 -2.50 5.22 -5.70
C TYR A 70 -3.00 3.88 -6.22
N ALA A 71 -4.21 3.88 -6.76
CA ALA A 71 -4.92 2.66 -7.15
C ALA A 71 -5.25 2.64 -8.64
N ARG A 72 -5.12 1.47 -9.27
CA ARG A 72 -5.62 1.18 -10.61
C ARG A 72 -6.05 -0.27 -10.71
N ASN A 73 -6.64 -0.65 -11.83
CA ASN A 73 -6.93 -2.06 -12.10
C ASN A 73 -5.62 -2.87 -12.16
N GLY A 74 -5.49 -3.84 -11.25
CA GLY A 74 -4.35 -4.76 -11.18
C GLY A 74 -3.11 -4.25 -10.42
N HIS A 75 -3.11 -3.03 -9.87
CA HIS A 75 -2.03 -2.59 -8.99
C HIS A 75 -2.43 -1.46 -8.04
N THR A 76 -1.86 -1.47 -6.84
CA THR A 76 -1.98 -0.37 -5.88
C THR A 76 -0.69 -0.21 -5.08
N PHE A 77 -0.38 1.02 -4.69
CA PHE A 77 0.70 1.34 -3.78
C PHE A 77 0.29 2.53 -2.89
N ALA A 78 1.04 2.78 -1.82
CA ALA A 78 0.76 3.92 -0.94
C ALA A 78 2.00 4.77 -0.75
N VAL A 79 1.82 6.08 -0.59
CA VAL A 79 2.83 7.01 -0.09
C VAL A 79 2.41 7.39 1.32
N ILE A 80 3.28 7.12 2.29
CA ILE A 80 3.06 7.35 3.72
C ILE A 80 4.23 8.19 4.22
N ALA A 81 3.98 9.43 4.64
CA ALA A 81 5.00 10.40 5.08
C ALA A 81 6.09 10.61 4.02
N GLY A 82 5.70 10.65 2.75
CA GLY A 82 6.61 10.85 1.63
C GLY A 82 7.39 9.59 1.19
N LEU A 83 7.28 8.46 1.91
CA LEU A 83 7.89 7.19 1.50
C LEU A 83 6.89 6.30 0.78
N ARG A 84 7.30 5.71 -0.34
CA ARG A 84 6.45 4.83 -1.15
C ARG A 84 6.52 3.40 -0.61
N LEU A 85 5.39 2.86 -0.18
CA LEU A 85 5.19 1.44 0.09
C LEU A 85 4.62 0.76 -1.16
N ASP A 86 5.43 -0.08 -1.80
CA ASP A 86 5.10 -0.71 -3.09
C ASP A 86 5.72 -2.11 -3.14
N THR A 87 5.05 -3.04 -3.82
CA THR A 87 5.51 -4.43 -3.98
C THR A 87 6.28 -4.67 -5.26
N THR A 88 6.29 -3.73 -6.20
CA THR A 88 6.98 -3.90 -7.49
C THR A 88 8.51 -3.88 -7.35
N PRO A 89 9.23 -4.54 -8.29
CA PRO A 89 10.67 -4.36 -8.51
C PRO A 89 11.01 -2.88 -8.73
N GLY A 90 11.33 -2.18 -7.64
CA GLY A 90 11.56 -0.74 -7.62
C GLY A 90 13.00 -0.35 -7.94
N ASP A 91 13.62 0.32 -6.97
CA ASP A 91 14.90 1.05 -7.04
C ASP A 91 16.13 0.22 -7.44
N SER A 92 15.99 -1.10 -7.62
CA SER A 92 17.08 -1.99 -7.98
C SER A 92 16.57 -3.16 -8.84
N PRO A 93 17.25 -3.50 -9.95
CA PRO A 93 16.90 -4.66 -10.79
C PRO A 93 17.06 -6.00 -10.06
N ARG A 94 17.72 -5.99 -8.89
CA ARG A 94 17.90 -7.14 -7.99
C ARG A 94 16.62 -7.47 -7.22
N TYR A 95 15.69 -6.52 -7.15
CA TYR A 95 14.49 -6.63 -6.34
C TYR A 95 13.42 -7.44 -7.05
N ARG A 96 13.01 -8.54 -6.43
CA ARG A 96 11.80 -9.27 -6.81
C ARG A 96 10.58 -8.59 -6.22
N TRP A 97 9.40 -9.00 -6.67
CA TRP A 97 8.15 -8.56 -6.07
C TRP A 97 8.17 -8.89 -4.57
N ALA A 98 8.09 -7.86 -3.73
CA ALA A 98 7.98 -7.98 -2.27
C ALA A 98 7.60 -6.64 -1.65
N PRO A 99 6.78 -6.62 -0.58
CA PRO A 99 6.45 -5.42 0.17
C PRO A 99 7.72 -4.70 0.67
N ARG A 100 7.89 -3.45 0.27
CA ARG A 100 9.06 -2.66 0.70
C ARG A 100 8.80 -1.16 0.62
N TRP A 101 9.57 -0.42 1.42
CA TRP A 101 9.74 1.01 1.22
C TRP A 101 10.65 1.27 0.02
N GLN A 102 10.27 2.24 -0.79
CA GLN A 102 10.99 2.71 -1.96
C GLN A 102 11.17 4.22 -1.85
N THR A 103 12.34 4.69 -2.25
CA THR A 103 12.73 6.10 -2.15
C THR A 103 12.50 6.85 -3.46
N ARG A 104 12.46 6.13 -4.60
CA ARG A 104 12.12 6.77 -5.88
C ARG A 104 10.63 7.12 -5.91
N ALA A 105 10.37 8.38 -6.23
CA ALA A 105 9.05 8.85 -6.61
C ALA A 105 8.59 8.09 -7.86
N ARG A 106 7.36 7.59 -7.82
CA ARG A 106 6.67 7.06 -9.00
C ARG A 106 5.65 8.10 -9.42
N GLY A 107 5.71 8.52 -10.67
CA GLY A 107 4.67 9.39 -11.23
C GLY A 107 3.31 8.70 -11.14
N PRO A 108 2.22 9.41 -10.79
CA PRO A 108 0.89 8.81 -10.61
C PRO A 108 0.19 8.48 -11.94
N SER A 109 0.90 8.47 -13.06
CA SER A 109 0.28 8.34 -14.39
C SER A 109 -0.47 7.01 -14.52
N GLY A 110 -1.78 7.09 -14.75
CA GLY A 110 -2.69 5.95 -14.80
C GLY A 110 -3.15 5.40 -13.44
N PHE A 111 -2.86 6.08 -12.34
CA PHE A 111 -3.36 5.75 -10.99
C PHE A 111 -4.32 6.82 -10.48
N GLU A 112 -5.37 6.36 -9.80
CA GLU A 112 -6.26 7.22 -9.03
C GLU A 112 -5.66 7.46 -7.66
N ALA A 113 -5.34 8.72 -7.35
CA ALA A 113 -4.92 9.13 -6.02
C ALA A 113 -6.14 9.19 -5.09
N ARG A 114 -6.00 8.56 -3.93
CA ARG A 114 -7.02 8.42 -2.89
C ARG A 114 -6.39 8.61 -1.52
N HIS A 115 -7.13 9.16 -0.56
CA HIS A 115 -6.59 9.36 0.79
C HIS A 115 -7.65 9.19 1.88
N PRO A 116 -7.25 8.80 3.10
CA PRO A 116 -8.16 8.74 4.24
C PRO A 116 -8.69 10.14 4.58
N VAL A 117 -9.99 10.23 4.83
CA VAL A 117 -10.66 11.48 5.21
C VAL A 117 -10.18 11.93 6.59
N GLY A 118 -9.87 13.22 6.74
CA GLY A 118 -9.52 13.83 8.03
C GLY A 118 -8.07 13.69 8.46
N LEU A 119 -7.13 13.42 7.53
CA LEU A 119 -5.70 13.20 7.82
C LEU A 119 -4.73 14.13 7.07
#